data_AF-A0A3D3ZTT6-F1
#
_entry.id   AF-A0A3D3ZTT6-F1
#
_cell.length_a   1.000
_cell.length_b   1.000
_cell.length_c   1.000
_cell.angle_alpha   90.00
_cell.angle_beta   90.00
_cell.angle_gamma   90.00
#
_symmetry.space_group_name_H-M   'P 1'
#
loop_
_entity.id
_entity.type
_entity.pdbx_description
1 polymer ?
#
loop_
_entity_poly.entity_id
_entity_poly.type
_entity_poly.pdbx_seq_one_letter_code
_entity_poly.pdbx_strand_id
1 'polypeptide(L)'
;MNRTGNSRNLLWLQSGGCGGCTLSLLCAEGPDVITAFEAAGINLLWHPALSVETGTEANAIIDSILADDIQLDILCLEGAVMTGPGGSGRYHMMAGRDLPMQEVIGQLAGKAEQVVAVGSCAAFGGITAAGG
;
A
#
# COMPACT_ATOMS: atom_id res chain seq x y z
N MET A 1 -13.18 -22.56 -0.64
CA MET A 1 -14.47 -21.85 -0.49
C MET A 1 -14.73 -21.09 -1.78
N ASN A 2 -15.87 -21.35 -2.44
CA ASN A 2 -16.22 -20.83 -3.76
C ASN A 2 -16.67 -19.36 -3.68
N ARG A 3 -15.97 -18.42 -4.33
CA ARG A 3 -16.39 -17.00 -4.45
C ARG A 3 -17.20 -16.83 -5.75
N THR A 4 -18.52 -16.87 -5.66
CA THR A 4 -19.40 -16.29 -6.69
C THR A 4 -19.66 -14.83 -6.32
N GLY A 5 -19.02 -13.88 -7.03
CA GLY A 5 -19.35 -12.44 -6.97
C GLY A 5 -18.69 -11.61 -5.86
N ASN A 6 -17.45 -11.89 -5.46
CA ASN A 6 -16.86 -11.27 -4.27
C ASN A 6 -15.79 -10.23 -4.60
N SER A 7 -16.05 -8.98 -4.20
CA SER A 7 -15.12 -7.85 -4.30
C SER A 7 -13.78 -8.15 -3.60
N ARG A 8 -12.67 -7.65 -4.13
CA ARG A 8 -11.31 -7.85 -3.61
C ARG A 8 -10.85 -6.63 -2.82
N ASN A 9 -10.44 -6.85 -1.58
CA ASN A 9 -9.96 -5.79 -0.70
C ASN A 9 -8.52 -5.39 -1.07
N LEU A 10 -8.34 -4.12 -1.45
CA LEU A 10 -7.06 -3.53 -1.80
C LEU A 10 -6.63 -2.49 -0.76
N LEU A 11 -5.41 -2.63 -0.24
CA LEU A 11 -4.74 -1.60 0.56
C LEU A 11 -3.57 -1.03 -0.24
N TRP A 12 -3.46 0.29 -0.32
CA TRP A 12 -2.34 0.96 -0.97
C TRP A 12 -1.51 1.76 0.03
N LEU A 13 -0.22 1.44 0.13
CA LEU A 13 0.72 2.14 0.99
C LEU A 13 1.79 2.86 0.19
N GLN A 14 2.24 4.00 0.71
CA GLN A 14 3.36 4.76 0.17
C GLN A 14 4.56 4.72 1.13
N SER A 15 5.74 4.42 0.61
CA SER A 15 7.02 4.47 1.33
C SER A 15 7.96 5.51 0.70
N GLY A 16 9.22 5.18 0.46
CA GLY A 16 10.25 6.04 -0.11
C GLY A 16 9.99 6.35 -1.59
N GLY A 17 8.95 7.12 -1.87
CA GLY A 17 8.47 7.49 -3.20
C GLY A 17 8.08 8.97 -3.27
N CYS A 18 7.86 9.45 -4.50
CA CYS A 18 7.54 10.85 -4.78
C CYS A 18 6.04 11.14 -4.95
N GLY A 19 5.17 10.14 -4.83
CA GLY A 19 3.74 10.24 -5.19
C GLY A 19 3.47 10.23 -6.69
N GLY A 20 4.50 10.05 -7.53
CA GLY A 20 4.38 10.05 -8.98
C GLY A 20 3.59 8.87 -9.53
N CYS A 21 3.58 7.71 -8.85
CA CYS A 21 2.77 6.57 -9.30
C CYS A 21 1.30 6.81 -8.98
N THR A 22 0.98 7.39 -7.82
CA THR A 22 -0.36 7.89 -7.50
C THR A 22 -0.83 8.92 -8.54
N LEU A 23 -0.02 9.92 -8.87
CA LEU A 23 -0.39 10.94 -9.88
C LEU A 23 -0.61 10.31 -11.26
N SER A 24 0.26 9.38 -11.67
CA SER A 24 0.09 8.66 -12.93
C SER A 24 -1.18 7.82 -12.95
N LEU A 25 -1.55 7.21 -11.83
CA LEU A 25 -2.79 6.44 -11.68
C LEU A 25 -4.03 7.33 -11.81
N LEU A 26 -3.98 8.54 -11.24
CA LEU A 26 -5.06 9.54 -11.33
C LEU A 26 -5.29 10.05 -12.76
N CYS A 27 -4.29 9.95 -13.64
CA CYS A 27 -4.43 10.26 -15.06
C CYS A 27 -5.08 9.14 -15.89
N ALA A 28 -5.55 8.06 -15.27
CA ALA A 28 -6.26 7.00 -15.98
C ALA A 28 -7.53 7.54 -16.66
N GLU A 29 -7.67 7.25 -17.95
CA GLU A 29 -8.84 7.59 -18.74
C GLU A 29 -9.39 6.35 -19.44
N GLY A 30 -10.71 6.28 -19.59
CA GLY A 30 -11.41 5.23 -20.32
C GLY A 30 -11.43 3.84 -19.65
N PRO A 31 -11.83 3.68 -18.36
CA PRO A 31 -12.50 4.66 -17.49
C PRO A 31 -11.54 5.35 -16.49
N ASP A 32 -12.05 6.26 -15.66
CA ASP A 32 -11.27 6.79 -14.53
C ASP A 32 -10.92 5.69 -13.52
N VAL A 33 -9.93 5.94 -12.65
CA VAL A 33 -9.41 4.93 -11.72
C VAL A 33 -10.47 4.37 -10.77
N ILE A 34 -11.40 5.18 -10.28
CA ILE A 34 -12.41 4.71 -9.33
C ILE A 34 -13.38 3.77 -10.04
N THR A 35 -13.86 4.17 -11.21
CA THR A 35 -14.68 3.33 -12.06
C THR A 35 -13.95 2.05 -12.49
N ALA A 36 -12.63 2.12 -12.75
CA ALA A 36 -11.82 0.96 -13.08
C ALA A 36 -11.75 -0.04 -11.92
N PHE A 37 -11.57 0.44 -10.68
CA PHE A 37 -11.60 -0.41 -9.49
C PHE A 37 -12.96 -1.05 -9.29
N GLU A 38 -14.05 -0.29 -9.40
CA GLU A 38 -15.41 -0.83 -9.29
C GLU A 38 -15.69 -1.91 -10.35
N ALA A 39 -15.33 -1.64 -11.61
CA ALA A 39 -15.49 -2.60 -12.71
C ALA A 39 -14.63 -3.86 -12.53
N ALA A 40 -13.48 -3.75 -11.88
CA ALA A 40 -12.62 -4.88 -11.52
C ALA A 40 -13.10 -5.62 -10.25
N GLY A 41 -14.16 -5.13 -9.59
CA GLY A 41 -14.61 -5.66 -8.31
C GLY A 41 -13.56 -5.47 -7.22
N ILE A 42 -12.92 -4.30 -7.16
CA ILE A 42 -11.94 -3.93 -6.15
C ILE A 42 -12.62 -3.00 -5.13
N ASN A 43 -12.54 -3.39 -3.86
CA ASN A 43 -12.87 -2.54 -2.72
C ASN A 43 -11.58 -1.89 -2.20
N LEU A 44 -11.43 -0.59 -2.44
CA LEU A 44 -10.29 0.17 -1.94
C LEU A 44 -10.46 0.42 -0.44
N LEU A 45 -9.73 -0.34 0.38
CA LEU A 45 -9.75 -0.18 1.84
C LEU A 45 -9.15 1.16 2.24
N TRP A 46 -7.97 1.49 1.70
CA TRP A 46 -7.34 2.78 1.95
C TRP A 46 -6.28 3.12 0.90
N HIS A 47 -6.18 4.41 0.57
CA HIS A 47 -5.10 4.99 -0.22
C HIS A 47 -4.82 6.43 0.27
N PRO A 48 -3.54 6.83 0.46
CA PRO A 48 -3.19 8.10 1.12
C PRO A 48 -3.75 9.36 0.45
N ALA A 49 -3.94 9.33 -0.87
CA ALA A 49 -4.48 10.45 -1.63
C ALA A 49 -6.00 10.36 -1.96
N LEU A 50 -6.65 9.21 -1.73
CA LEU A 50 -8.04 8.98 -2.17
C LEU A 50 -9.00 8.76 -1.00
N SER A 51 -8.50 8.29 0.14
CA SER A 51 -9.30 7.98 1.31
C SER A 51 -9.52 9.18 2.20
N VAL A 52 -10.66 9.19 2.88
CA VAL A 52 -11.03 10.24 3.84
C VAL A 52 -10.45 9.97 5.23
N GLU A 53 -10.18 8.71 5.55
CA GLU A 53 -9.65 8.25 6.82
C GLU A 53 -8.21 8.72 7.00
N THR A 54 -7.94 9.37 8.13
CA THR A 54 -6.61 9.93 8.43
C THR A 54 -6.10 9.48 9.80
N GLY A 55 -4.79 9.57 10.02
CA GLY A 55 -4.17 9.35 11.33
C GLY A 55 -4.58 8.02 11.98
N THR A 56 -5.33 8.09 13.08
CA THR A 56 -5.80 6.91 13.82
C THR A 56 -6.81 6.06 13.05
N GLU A 57 -7.63 6.65 12.19
CA GLU A 57 -8.63 5.93 11.40
C GLU A 57 -7.95 5.02 10.36
N ALA A 58 -6.95 5.56 9.65
CA ALA A 58 -6.13 4.78 8.73
C ALA A 58 -5.36 3.65 9.46
N ASN A 59 -4.88 3.93 10.68
CA ASN A 59 -4.24 2.90 11.49
C ASN A 59 -5.21 1.79 11.93
N ALA A 60 -6.48 2.12 12.24
CA ALA A 60 -7.49 1.14 12.60
C ALA A 60 -7.82 0.17 11.45
N ILE A 61 -7.74 0.63 10.18
CA ILE A 61 -7.88 -0.24 9.01
C ILE A 61 -6.72 -1.24 8.95
N ILE A 62 -5.49 -0.77 9.14
CA ILE A 62 -4.31 -1.64 9.20
C ILE A 62 -4.43 -2.64 10.36
N ASP A 63 -4.86 -2.20 11.54
CA ASP A 63 -5.04 -3.09 12.70
C ASP A 63 -6.09 -4.17 12.45
N SER A 64 -7.22 -3.80 11.83
CA SER A 64 -8.27 -4.76 11.44
C SER A 64 -7.75 -5.83 10.47
N ILE A 65 -6.86 -5.46 9.56
CA ILE A 65 -6.21 -6.43 8.65
C ILE A 65 -5.26 -7.35 9.42
N LEU A 66 -4.42 -6.77 10.28
CA LEU A 66 -3.44 -7.54 11.05
C LEU A 66 -4.11 -8.51 12.05
N ALA A 67 -5.29 -8.15 12.56
CA ALA A 67 -6.13 -8.96 13.42
C ALA A 67 -6.99 -10.01 12.69
N ASP A 68 -6.91 -10.08 11.35
CA ASP A 68 -7.74 -10.94 10.49
C ASP A 68 -9.26 -10.62 10.53
N ASP A 69 -9.65 -9.45 11.05
CA ASP A 69 -11.05 -8.97 11.00
C ASP A 69 -11.42 -8.55 9.56
N ILE A 70 -10.44 -8.06 8.80
CA ILE A 70 -10.57 -7.73 7.37
C ILE A 70 -9.55 -8.57 6.59
N GLN A 71 -10.03 -9.40 5.68
CA GLN A 71 -9.15 -10.09 4.73
C GLN A 71 -8.51 -9.08 3.77
N LEU A 72 -7.18 -9.14 3.61
CA LEU A 72 -6.45 -8.37 2.61
C LEU A 72 -6.18 -9.22 1.36
N ASP A 73 -6.79 -8.88 0.23
CA ASP A 73 -6.57 -9.59 -1.03
C ASP A 73 -5.34 -9.01 -1.77
N ILE A 74 -5.22 -7.68 -1.85
CA ILE A 74 -4.17 -7.01 -2.63
C ILE A 74 -3.48 -5.94 -1.77
N LEU A 75 -2.17 -6.05 -1.59
CA LEU A 75 -1.32 -4.99 -1.08
C LEU A 75 -0.59 -4.31 -2.23
N CYS A 76 -0.90 -3.05 -2.50
CA CYS A 76 -0.10 -2.21 -3.39
C CYS A 76 0.92 -1.40 -2.58
N LEU A 77 2.19 -1.48 -2.96
CA LEU A 77 3.26 -0.67 -2.39
C LEU A 77 3.81 0.30 -3.44
N GLU A 78 3.67 1.59 -3.19
CA GLU A 78 4.33 2.65 -3.94
C GLU A 78 5.60 3.13 -3.20
N GLY A 79 6.71 3.27 -3.94
CA GLY A 79 7.98 3.75 -3.38
C GLY A 79 8.84 2.67 -2.73
N ALA A 80 10.12 2.98 -2.53
CA ALA A 80 11.10 2.02 -2.02
C ALA A 80 10.88 1.71 -0.52
N VAL A 81 11.15 0.47 -0.11
CA VAL A 81 11.21 0.11 1.31
C VAL A 81 12.50 0.66 1.90
N MET A 82 12.40 1.59 2.86
CA MET A 82 13.56 2.19 3.51
C MET A 82 14.09 1.25 4.59
N THR A 83 15.31 0.74 4.42
CA THR A 83 15.96 -0.18 5.37
C THR A 83 17.02 0.49 6.23
N GLY A 84 17.42 1.73 5.94
CA GLY A 84 18.38 2.48 6.73
C GLY A 84 17.78 3.14 7.99
N PRO A 85 18.62 3.59 8.94
CA PRO A 85 20.07 3.37 9.00
C PRO A 85 20.39 1.95 9.48
N GLY A 86 21.47 1.36 8.97
CA GLY A 86 22.04 0.10 9.46
C GLY A 86 21.08 -1.10 9.46
N GLY A 87 20.10 -1.16 8.54
CA GLY A 87 19.09 -2.21 8.49
C GLY A 87 17.86 -1.99 9.39
N SER A 88 17.85 -0.92 10.21
CA SER A 88 16.76 -0.66 11.16
C SER A 88 15.47 -0.09 10.52
N GLY A 89 15.54 0.41 9.29
CA GLY A 89 14.43 1.04 8.58
C GLY A 89 13.89 2.34 9.18
N ARG A 90 14.55 2.88 10.22
CA ARG A 90 14.11 4.08 10.94
C ARG A 90 14.19 5.38 10.13
N TYR A 91 14.73 5.37 8.91
CA TYR A 91 14.56 6.49 7.98
C TYR A 91 13.10 6.69 7.55
N HIS A 92 12.25 5.68 7.70
CA HIS A 92 10.82 5.83 7.50
C HIS A 92 10.05 5.15 8.64
N MET A 93 9.52 5.95 9.56
CA MET A 93 8.67 5.49 10.66
C MET A 93 7.19 5.62 10.26
N MET A 94 6.37 4.63 10.60
CA MET A 94 4.93 4.69 10.34
C MET A 94 4.26 5.68 11.29
N ALA A 95 3.54 6.67 10.75
CA ALA A 95 2.87 7.67 11.58
C ALA A 95 1.82 7.04 12.51
N GLY A 96 1.86 7.40 13.79
CA GLY A 96 0.99 6.83 14.81
C GLY A 96 1.44 5.46 15.33
N ARG A 97 2.58 4.93 14.85
CA ARG A 97 3.19 3.69 15.35
C ARG A 97 4.66 3.94 15.68
N ASP A 98 5.16 3.43 16.80
CA ASP A 98 6.62 3.45 17.07
C ASP A 98 7.32 2.26 16.37
N LEU A 99 7.00 2.06 15.08
CA LEU A 99 7.51 0.97 14.26
C LEU A 99 8.03 1.50 12.91
N PRO A 100 9.15 0.97 12.40
CA PRO A 100 9.60 1.24 11.05
C PRO A 100 8.55 0.81 10.03
N MET A 101 8.35 1.60 8.97
CA MET A 101 7.41 1.28 7.90
C MET A 101 7.75 -0.06 7.22
N GLN A 102 9.04 -0.42 7.14
CA GLN A 102 9.47 -1.72 6.62
C GLN A 102 8.83 -2.91 7.37
N GLU A 103 8.62 -2.77 8.68
CA GLU A 103 8.03 -3.83 9.50
C GLU A 103 6.53 -3.93 9.24
N VAL A 104 5.82 -2.79 9.17
CA VAL A 104 4.40 -2.73 8.84
C VAL A 104 4.13 -3.30 7.45
N ILE A 105 4.95 -2.94 6.46
CA ILE A 105 4.89 -3.51 5.10
C ILE A 105 5.10 -5.03 5.15
N GLY A 106 6.10 -5.52 5.91
CA GLY A 106 6.36 -6.94 6.06
C GLY A 106 5.19 -7.72 6.69
N GLN A 107 4.57 -7.17 7.73
CA GLN A 107 3.41 -7.77 8.39
C GLN A 107 2.20 -7.85 7.43
N LEU A 108 1.90 -6.77 6.72
CA LEU A 108 0.80 -6.72 5.75
C LEU A 108 1.05 -7.61 4.53
N ALA A 109 2.29 -7.66 4.03
CA ALA A 109 2.67 -8.55 2.94
C ALA A 109 2.49 -10.03 3.34
N GLY A 110 2.69 -10.37 4.62
CA GLY A 110 2.41 -11.71 5.14
C GLY A 110 0.91 -12.04 5.26
N LYS A 111 0.03 -11.04 5.23
CA LYS A 111 -1.44 -11.20 5.26
C LYS A 111 -2.07 -11.19 3.86
N ALA A 112 -1.47 -10.47 2.91
CA ALA A 112 -2.04 -10.26 1.59
C ALA A 112 -1.99 -11.52 0.71
N GLU A 113 -3.04 -11.79 -0.07
CA GLU A 113 -3.00 -12.84 -1.11
C GLU A 113 -2.03 -12.47 -2.25
N GLN A 114 -1.99 -11.18 -2.61
CA GLN A 114 -1.13 -10.65 -3.66
C GLN A 114 -0.46 -9.36 -3.22
N VAL A 115 0.82 -9.20 -3.59
CA VAL A 115 1.58 -7.97 -3.37
C VAL A 115 2.01 -7.40 -4.72
N VAL A 116 1.70 -6.12 -4.94
CA VAL A 116 2.02 -5.39 -6.16
C VAL A 116 3.01 -4.27 -5.82
N ALA A 117 4.22 -4.36 -6.36
CA ALA A 117 5.22 -3.29 -6.28
C ALA A 117 4.97 -2.28 -7.40
N VAL A 118 4.45 -1.11 -7.03
CA VAL A 118 4.05 -0.06 -7.99
C VAL A 118 5.22 0.90 -8.23
N GLY A 119 5.70 0.90 -9.48
CA GLY A 119 6.78 1.76 -9.95
C GLY A 119 8.18 1.23 -9.63
N SER A 120 9.19 1.77 -10.33
CA SER A 120 10.57 1.30 -10.25
C SER A 120 11.18 1.41 -8.86
N CYS A 121 10.75 2.37 -8.03
CA CYS A 121 11.23 2.51 -6.66
C CYS A 121 10.82 1.32 -5.79
N ALA A 122 9.55 0.89 -5.86
CA ALA A 122 9.09 -0.27 -5.12
C ALA A 122 9.65 -1.58 -5.69
N ALA A 123 9.68 -1.71 -7.02
CA ALA A 123 10.08 -2.94 -7.69
C ALA A 123 11.60 -3.20 -7.62
N PHE A 124 12.42 -2.15 -7.73
CA PHE A 124 13.88 -2.27 -7.92
C PHE A 124 14.71 -1.25 -7.12
N GLY A 125 14.09 -0.52 -6.18
CA GLY A 125 14.74 0.53 -5.38
C GLY A 125 14.75 1.91 -6.06
N GLY A 126 14.93 1.96 -7.39
CA GLY A 126 14.88 3.20 -8.17
C GLY A 126 15.92 4.24 -7.74
N ILE A 127 15.60 5.53 -7.91
CA ILE A 127 16.51 6.62 -7.55
C ILE A 127 16.85 6.64 -6.04
N THR A 128 15.92 6.18 -5.21
CA THR A 128 16.09 6.10 -3.75
C THR A 128 17.21 5.15 -3.34
N ALA A 129 17.51 4.14 -4.16
CA ALA A 129 18.59 3.18 -3.95
C ALA A 129 19.85 3.50 -4.80
N ALA A 130 19.83 4.56 -5.60
CA ALA A 130 20.96 4.93 -6.45
C ALA A 130 22.09 5.61 -5.66
N GLY A 131 23.32 5.53 -6.17
CA GLY A 131 24.50 6.19 -5.57
C GLY A 131 25.19 5.41 -4.45
N GLY A 132 24.90 4.10 -4.34
CA GLY A 132 25.64 3.16 -3.49
C GLY A 132 26.99 2.73 -4.06
#